data_AF-A0A534B6C0-F1
#
_entry.id   AF-A0A534B6C0-F1
#
_cell.length_a   1.000
_cell.length_b   1.000
_cell.length_c   1.000
_cell.angle_alpha   90.00
_cell.angle_beta   90.00
_cell.angle_gamma   90.00
#
_symmetry.space_group_name_H-M   'P 1'
#
loop_
_entity.id
_entity.type
_entity.pdbx_description
1 polymer ?
#
loop_
_entity_poly.entity_id
_entity_poly.type
_entity_poly.pdbx_seq_one_letter_code
_entity_poly.pdbx_strand_id
1 'polypeptide(L)'
;MRSPTPGRWTTSAISPTFSPESHVRTAPSSARDAASVASGAAAPTVLERYRAQLYERGLQGDVAQLAVVEWLDALRRRLIEVPQGGTALLARALRALGVPAARTPVRGLYLWGGVGRGKTFLMDLFFGSLPSGQARRVHFHRFMHEVHAQLKGIRRQRSPLEQVAGALARAARVLCLDELYVADIADAMTLGALFDGLCRRGVTLVATSNVPPAELYRDGL
;
A
#
# COMPACT_ATOMS: atom_id res chain seq x y z
N MET A 1 26.04 -11.69 -7.56
CA MET A 1 25.08 -11.33 -6.48
C MET A 1 23.69 -11.23 -7.08
N ARG A 2 22.72 -12.03 -6.62
CA ARG A 2 21.33 -11.95 -7.08
C ARG A 2 20.67 -10.77 -6.39
N SER A 3 19.94 -9.93 -7.14
CA SER A 3 19.11 -8.88 -6.55
C SER A 3 18.15 -9.50 -5.52
N PRO A 4 18.08 -9.00 -4.28
CA PRO A 4 17.24 -9.62 -3.26
C PRO A 4 15.82 -9.06 -3.37
N THR A 5 15.08 -9.32 -4.46
CA THR A 5 13.68 -8.83 -4.54
C THR A 5 12.70 -9.43 -5.56
N PRO A 6 12.92 -10.57 -6.25
CA PRO A 6 11.85 -11.13 -7.09
C PRO A 6 10.87 -11.93 -6.21
N GLY A 7 9.89 -11.27 -5.57
CA GLY A 7 8.79 -12.00 -4.92
C GLY A 7 7.86 -11.23 -3.97
N ARG A 8 8.31 -10.13 -3.35
CA ARG A 8 7.53 -9.44 -2.30
C ARG A 8 6.56 -8.39 -2.82
N TRP A 9 6.82 -7.84 -4.01
CA TRP A 9 6.12 -6.68 -4.54
C TRP A 9 5.76 -6.89 -6.00
N THR A 10 4.56 -6.49 -6.40
CA THR A 10 4.32 -6.14 -7.81
C THR A 10 4.76 -4.70 -7.97
N THR A 11 5.62 -4.42 -8.94
CA THR A 11 6.19 -3.09 -9.15
C THR A 11 5.44 -2.42 -10.29
N SER A 12 4.96 -1.20 -10.08
CA SER A 12 4.35 -0.40 -11.14
C SER A 12 5.06 0.94 -11.25
N ALA A 13 5.55 1.24 -12.46
CA ALA A 13 6.06 2.56 -12.79
C ALA A 13 4.88 3.46 -13.15
N ILE A 14 4.95 4.73 -12.73
CA ILE A 14 4.16 5.82 -13.30
C ILE A 14 5.08 6.52 -14.29
N SER A 15 5.13 6.00 -15.52
CA SER A 15 5.93 6.56 -16.62
C SER A 15 5.09 7.56 -17.43
N PRO A 16 5.71 8.56 -18.08
CA PRO A 16 4.99 9.47 -18.96
C PRO A 16 4.57 8.76 -20.25
N THR A 17 3.28 8.78 -20.58
CA THR A 17 2.83 8.88 -21.98
C THR A 17 2.69 10.36 -22.29
N PHE A 18 3.79 11.01 -22.67
CA PHE A 18 3.73 12.40 -23.15
C PHE A 18 3.59 12.37 -24.67
N SER A 19 2.42 12.75 -25.20
CA SER A 19 2.28 13.28 -26.56
C SER A 19 2.03 14.80 -26.43
N PRO A 20 2.87 15.68 -27.02
CA PRO A 20 2.75 17.13 -26.83
C PRO A 20 1.58 17.79 -27.59
N GLU A 21 0.77 17.05 -28.34
CA GLU A 21 -0.21 17.63 -29.26
C GLU A 21 -1.59 17.02 -29.08
N SER A 22 -2.46 17.70 -28.34
CA SER A 22 -3.88 17.90 -28.72
C SER A 22 -4.59 18.79 -27.69
N HIS A 23 -4.53 20.11 -27.90
CA HIS A 23 -5.54 21.02 -27.38
C HIS A 23 -6.83 20.86 -28.20
N VAL A 24 -7.94 20.45 -27.59
CA VAL A 24 -9.30 20.87 -27.98
C VAL A 24 -10.19 20.90 -26.73
N ARG A 25 -10.87 22.04 -26.53
CA ARG A 25 -12.00 22.19 -25.60
C ARG A 25 -13.22 21.47 -26.17
N THR A 26 -13.96 20.77 -25.32
CA THR A 26 -15.43 20.85 -25.23
C THR A 26 -15.90 20.13 -23.96
N ALA A 27 -16.72 20.80 -23.14
CA ALA A 27 -17.59 20.13 -22.19
C ALA A 27 -18.80 19.54 -22.94
N PRO A 28 -19.42 18.46 -22.43
CA PRO A 28 -20.86 18.33 -22.53
C PRO A 28 -21.53 18.36 -21.16
N SER A 29 -22.66 19.05 -21.20
CA SER A 29 -23.69 19.23 -20.19
C SER A 29 -24.39 17.91 -19.83
N SER A 30 -24.99 17.93 -18.64
CA SER A 30 -26.01 17.03 -18.09
C SER A 30 -25.57 15.65 -17.55
N ALA A 31 -25.22 15.64 -16.26
CA ALA A 31 -25.37 14.48 -15.38
C ALA A 31 -26.31 14.88 -14.21
N ARG A 32 -27.55 15.22 -14.53
CA ARG A 32 -28.67 15.12 -13.58
C ARG A 32 -29.34 13.79 -13.88
N ASP A 33 -28.77 12.70 -13.37
CA ASP A 33 -29.41 11.38 -13.19
C ASP A 33 -28.39 10.39 -12.62
N ALA A 34 -27.83 10.70 -11.45
CA ALA A 34 -27.03 9.74 -10.68
C ALA A 34 -27.18 9.95 -9.16
N ALA A 35 -28.26 10.60 -8.74
CA ALA A 35 -28.59 10.81 -7.33
C ALA A 35 -29.82 9.96 -6.98
N SER A 36 -29.65 8.64 -7.02
CA SER A 36 -30.58 7.71 -6.41
C SER A 36 -29.95 6.32 -6.40
N VAL A 37 -29.72 5.80 -5.19
CA VAL A 37 -29.71 4.38 -4.78
C VAL A 37 -28.49 4.06 -3.88
N ALA A 38 -28.81 3.39 -2.76
CA ALA A 38 -27.97 2.62 -1.84
C ALA A 38 -27.43 3.33 -0.57
N SER A 39 -28.37 3.61 0.35
CA SER A 39 -28.14 3.40 1.78
C SER A 39 -27.83 1.92 2.03
N GLY A 40 -26.58 1.62 2.43
CA GLY A 40 -26.04 0.27 2.63
C GLY A 40 -24.78 -0.09 1.81
N ALA A 41 -24.27 0.83 0.99
CA ALA A 41 -23.18 0.56 0.06
C ALA A 41 -21.83 0.23 0.74
N ALA A 42 -21.15 -0.80 0.24
CA ALA A 42 -19.76 -1.10 0.58
C ALA A 42 -18.87 0.13 0.30
N ALA A 43 -17.80 0.31 1.09
CA ALA A 43 -16.89 1.45 0.92
C ALA A 43 -16.41 1.58 -0.54
N PRO A 44 -16.38 2.79 -1.13
CA PRO A 44 -16.09 2.96 -2.55
C PRO A 44 -14.70 2.42 -2.91
N THR A 45 -14.61 1.80 -4.08
CA THR A 45 -13.41 1.26 -4.74
C THR A 45 -12.37 2.35 -4.99
N VAL A 46 -11.15 1.96 -5.33
CA VAL A 46 -10.09 2.92 -5.68
C VAL A 46 -10.48 3.67 -6.96
N LEU A 47 -11.08 2.97 -7.93
CA LEU A 47 -11.51 3.54 -9.20
C LEU A 47 -12.67 4.54 -9.03
N GLU A 48 -13.66 4.23 -8.21
CA GLU A 48 -14.76 5.17 -7.92
C GLU A 48 -14.23 6.44 -7.23
N ARG A 49 -13.32 6.28 -6.25
CA ARG A 49 -12.66 7.42 -5.59
C ARG A 49 -11.84 8.25 -6.57
N TYR A 50 -11.11 7.61 -7.48
CA TYR A 50 -10.33 8.30 -8.51
C TYR A 50 -11.22 9.15 -9.41
N ARG A 51 -12.29 8.55 -9.97
CA ARG A 51 -13.24 9.24 -10.85
C ARG A 51 -13.94 10.41 -10.14
N ALA A 52 -14.36 10.21 -8.89
CA ALA A 52 -14.96 11.26 -8.08
C ALA A 52 -13.98 12.43 -7.88
N GLN A 53 -12.73 12.15 -7.51
CA GLN A 53 -11.71 13.20 -7.32
C GLN A 53 -11.35 13.93 -8.62
N LEU A 54 -11.34 13.25 -9.77
CA LEU A 54 -11.16 13.92 -11.06
C LEU A 54 -12.31 14.88 -11.36
N TYR A 55 -13.55 14.44 -11.15
CA TYR A 55 -14.73 15.26 -11.36
C TYR A 55 -14.77 16.47 -10.42
N GLU A 56 -14.57 16.26 -9.12
CA GLU A 56 -14.56 17.32 -8.10
C GLU A 56 -13.50 18.40 -8.37
N ARG A 57 -12.34 18.01 -8.92
CA ARG A 57 -11.21 18.91 -9.17
C ARG A 57 -11.18 19.43 -10.61
N GLY A 58 -12.11 19.02 -11.47
CA GLY A 58 -12.10 19.35 -12.90
C GLY A 58 -10.84 18.85 -13.63
N LEU A 59 -10.25 17.76 -13.18
CA LEU A 59 -9.02 17.18 -13.75
C LEU A 59 -9.36 16.13 -14.82
N GLN A 60 -8.49 16.02 -15.82
CA GLN A 60 -8.54 14.93 -16.80
C GLN A 60 -7.79 13.72 -16.26
N GLY A 61 -8.27 12.53 -16.61
CA GLY A 61 -7.62 11.27 -16.23
C GLY A 61 -6.30 11.06 -16.99
N ASP A 62 -5.30 10.55 -16.28
CA ASP A 62 -4.01 10.14 -16.85
C ASP A 62 -4.01 8.62 -17.04
N VAL A 63 -3.68 8.13 -18.24
CA VAL A 63 -3.62 6.70 -18.56
C VAL A 63 -2.65 5.96 -17.64
N ALA A 64 -1.50 6.57 -17.31
CA ALA A 64 -0.51 5.96 -16.42
C ALA A 64 -1.05 5.84 -14.98
N GLN A 65 -1.80 6.85 -14.53
CA GLN A 65 -2.47 6.79 -13.22
C GLN A 65 -3.59 5.75 -13.22
N LEU A 66 -4.39 5.67 -14.28
CA LEU A 66 -5.49 4.71 -14.39
C LEU A 66 -5.00 3.26 -14.29
N ALA A 67 -3.89 2.94 -14.96
CA ALA A 67 -3.26 1.61 -14.83
C ALA A 67 -2.91 1.30 -13.38
N VAL A 68 -2.33 2.27 -12.64
CA VAL A 68 -2.02 2.09 -11.21
C VAL A 68 -3.28 1.96 -10.36
N VAL A 69 -4.34 2.72 -10.67
CA VAL A 69 -5.64 2.61 -10.00
C VAL A 69 -6.20 1.18 -10.14
N GLU A 70 -6.11 0.56 -11.31
CA GLU A 70 -6.53 -0.83 -11.52
C GLU A 70 -5.72 -1.82 -10.68
N TRP A 71 -4.39 -1.64 -10.60
CA TRP A 71 -3.55 -2.45 -9.72
C TRP A 71 -3.92 -2.31 -8.24
N LEU A 72 -4.15 -1.07 -7.78
CA LEU A 72 -4.54 -0.77 -6.41
C LEU A 72 -5.94 -1.34 -6.10
N ASP A 73 -6.87 -1.29 -7.05
CA ASP A 73 -8.20 -1.83 -6.86
C ASP A 73 -8.21 -3.37 -6.85
N ALA A 74 -7.40 -4.01 -7.69
CA ALA A 74 -7.15 -5.45 -7.64
C ALA A 74 -6.46 -5.87 -6.33
N LEU A 75 -5.55 -5.05 -5.79
CA LEU A 75 -4.98 -5.28 -4.46
C LEU A 75 -6.04 -5.14 -3.36
N ARG A 76 -6.84 -4.07 -3.40
CA ARG A 76 -7.95 -3.84 -2.46
C ARG A 76 -8.91 -5.03 -2.44
N ARG A 77 -9.36 -5.52 -3.60
CA ARG A 77 -10.22 -6.70 -3.70
C ARG A 77 -9.60 -7.90 -3.00
N ARG A 78 -8.34 -8.25 -3.29
CA ARG A 78 -7.65 -9.36 -2.60
C ARG A 78 -7.52 -9.18 -1.08
N LEU A 79 -7.43 -7.94 -0.59
CA LEU A 79 -7.32 -7.64 0.84
C LEU A 79 -8.65 -7.73 1.59
N ILE A 80 -9.75 -7.38 0.91
CA ILE A 80 -11.11 -7.36 1.46
C ILE A 80 -11.82 -8.70 1.23
N GLU A 81 -11.65 -9.31 0.05
CA GLU A 81 -12.25 -10.57 -0.40
C GLU A 81 -11.40 -11.80 -0.02
N VAL A 82 -10.63 -11.74 1.08
CA VAL A 82 -9.93 -12.94 1.57
C VAL A 82 -10.98 -14.02 1.81
N PRO A 83 -10.97 -15.15 1.08
CA PRO A 83 -11.93 -16.22 1.29
C PRO A 83 -11.78 -16.66 2.73
N GLN A 84 -12.88 -16.76 3.47
CA GLN A 84 -12.88 -17.55 4.70
C GLN A 84 -12.72 -19.02 4.29
N GLY A 85 -11.50 -19.40 3.91
CA GLY A 85 -11.10 -20.76 3.59
C GLY A 85 -11.04 -21.57 4.87
N GLY A 86 -12.21 -22.03 5.29
CA GLY A 86 -12.43 -22.84 6.49
C GLY A 86 -13.89 -22.74 6.88
N THR A 87 -14.50 -23.84 7.31
CA THR A 87 -15.84 -23.84 7.88
C THR A 87 -15.93 -22.68 8.90
N ALA A 88 -16.85 -21.73 8.68
CA ALA A 88 -16.96 -20.51 9.49
C ALA A 88 -17.06 -20.80 11.00
N LEU A 89 -17.55 -21.99 11.36
CA LEU A 89 -17.56 -22.54 12.71
C LEU A 89 -16.16 -22.86 13.26
N LEU A 90 -15.29 -23.51 12.49
CA LEU A 90 -13.91 -23.83 12.91
C LEU A 90 -13.07 -22.55 13.03
N ALA A 91 -13.23 -21.60 12.11
CA ALA A 91 -12.58 -20.29 12.19
C ALA A 91 -13.09 -19.43 13.36
N ARG A 92 -14.33 -19.65 13.85
CA ARG A 92 -14.85 -19.04 15.08
C ARG A 92 -14.35 -19.76 16.33
N ALA A 93 -14.30 -21.09 16.32
CA ALA A 93 -13.79 -21.89 17.43
C ALA A 93 -12.30 -21.63 17.70
N LEU A 94 -11.47 -21.60 16.65
CA LEU A 94 -10.05 -21.23 16.76
C LEU A 94 -9.87 -19.81 17.28
N ARG A 95 -10.70 -18.85 16.83
CA ARG A 95 -10.70 -17.49 17.37
C ARG A 95 -11.10 -17.44 18.85
N ALA A 96 -12.10 -18.22 19.27
CA ALA A 96 -12.54 -18.32 20.65
C ALA A 96 -11.46 -18.97 21.56
N LEU A 97 -10.65 -19.86 21.01
CA LEU A 97 -9.49 -20.47 21.66
C LEU A 97 -8.23 -19.57 21.59
N GLY A 98 -8.33 -18.33 21.10
CA GLY A 98 -7.22 -17.40 21.00
C GLY A 98 -6.19 -17.76 19.92
N VAL A 99 -6.49 -18.71 19.03
CA VAL A 99 -5.62 -19.07 17.90
C VAL A 99 -5.81 -18.03 16.80
N PRO A 100 -4.80 -17.18 16.51
CA PRO A 100 -4.92 -16.17 15.46
C PRO A 100 -5.05 -16.85 14.11
N ALA A 101 -6.05 -16.44 13.32
CA ALA A 101 -6.20 -16.92 11.95
C ALA A 101 -4.92 -16.63 11.17
N ALA A 102 -4.31 -17.67 10.58
CA ALA A 102 -3.18 -17.54 9.70
C ALA A 102 -3.59 -16.62 8.53
N ARG A 103 -2.94 -15.46 8.43
CA ARG A 103 -3.23 -14.49 7.37
C ARG A 103 -2.46 -14.90 6.12
N THR A 104 -3.16 -15.18 5.04
CA THR A 104 -2.51 -15.43 3.75
C THR A 104 -1.75 -14.18 3.32
N PRO A 105 -0.44 -14.26 3.04
CA PRO A 105 0.33 -13.10 2.60
C PRO A 105 -0.19 -12.64 1.22
N VAL A 106 -0.74 -11.43 1.17
CA VAL A 106 -1.10 -10.78 -0.09
C VAL A 106 0.10 -9.99 -0.58
N ARG A 107 0.47 -10.19 -1.85
CA ARG A 107 1.61 -9.49 -2.46
C ARG A 107 1.30 -8.00 -2.58
N GLY A 108 2.24 -7.18 -2.08
CA GLY A 108 2.14 -5.73 -2.03
C GLY A 108 2.35 -5.00 -3.36
N LEU A 109 2.29 -3.67 -3.32
CA LEU A 109 2.54 -2.78 -4.47
C LEU A 109 3.63 -1.73 -4.17
N TYR A 110 4.63 -1.64 -5.05
CA TYR A 110 5.64 -0.58 -5.02
C TYR A 110 5.40 0.36 -6.20
N LEU A 111 4.98 1.58 -5.91
CA LEU A 111 4.67 2.63 -6.87
C LEU A 111 5.86 3.58 -6.98
N TRP A 112 6.38 3.78 -8.18
CA TRP A 112 7.50 4.69 -8.38
C TRP A 112 7.36 5.55 -9.63
N GLY A 113 8.04 6.70 -9.62
CA GLY A 113 8.03 7.66 -10.72
C GLY A 113 8.46 9.03 -10.23
N GLY A 114 8.76 9.96 -11.15
CA GLY A 114 9.27 11.29 -10.80
C GLY A 114 8.35 12.13 -9.90
N VAL A 115 8.87 13.29 -9.47
CA VAL A 115 8.12 14.29 -8.68
C VAL A 115 6.89 14.76 -9.47
N GLY A 116 5.79 15.05 -8.76
CA GLY A 116 4.56 15.59 -9.37
C GLY A 116 3.67 14.59 -10.11
N ARG A 117 3.95 13.28 -10.07
CA ARG A 117 3.18 12.25 -10.80
C ARG A 117 1.94 11.70 -10.07
N GLY A 118 1.57 12.30 -8.93
CA GLY A 118 0.36 11.91 -8.19
C GLY A 118 0.49 10.64 -7.35
N LYS A 119 1.70 10.16 -7.03
CA LYS A 119 1.91 8.96 -6.19
C LYS A 119 1.21 9.03 -4.84
N THR A 120 1.40 10.13 -4.12
CA THR A 120 0.76 10.40 -2.82
C THR A 120 -0.75 10.45 -2.94
N PHE A 121 -1.26 11.07 -4.01
CA PHE A 121 -2.69 11.09 -4.32
C PHE A 121 -3.25 9.67 -4.55
N LEU A 122 -2.59 8.84 -5.36
CA LEU A 122 -3.00 7.45 -5.57
C LEU A 122 -2.95 6.62 -4.27
N MET A 123 -1.95 6.88 -3.42
CA MET A 123 -1.85 6.29 -2.09
C MET A 123 -3.00 6.75 -1.17
N ASP A 124 -3.43 8.02 -1.24
CA ASP A 124 -4.60 8.55 -0.51
C ASP A 124 -5.86 7.77 -0.89
N LEU A 125 -6.11 7.61 -2.20
CA LEU A 125 -7.28 6.91 -2.73
C LEU A 125 -7.32 5.46 -2.25
N PHE A 126 -6.20 4.75 -2.37
CA PHE A 126 -6.08 3.38 -1.91
C PHE A 126 -6.28 3.26 -0.41
N PHE A 127 -5.56 4.06 0.38
CA PHE A 127 -5.67 4.03 1.84
C PHE A 127 -7.11 4.28 2.31
N GLY A 128 -7.77 5.29 1.73
CA GLY A 128 -9.16 5.61 2.07
C GLY A 128 -10.15 4.52 1.65
N SER A 129 -9.85 3.74 0.61
CA SER A 129 -10.72 2.66 0.11
C SER A 129 -10.75 1.39 0.99
N LEU A 130 -9.81 1.29 1.94
CA LEU A 130 -9.69 0.16 2.85
C LEU A 130 -10.59 0.34 4.08
N PRO A 131 -11.10 -0.74 4.68
CA PRO A 131 -11.89 -0.63 5.91
C PRO A 131 -11.08 -0.01 7.05
N SER A 132 -11.74 0.81 7.86
CA SER A 132 -11.13 1.50 9.00
C SER A 132 -10.38 0.54 9.94
N GLY A 133 -9.19 0.97 10.39
CA GLY A 133 -8.36 0.20 11.32
C GLY A 133 -7.57 -0.96 10.69
N GLN A 134 -7.71 -1.23 9.39
CA GLN A 134 -6.93 -2.29 8.72
C GLN A 134 -5.59 -1.82 8.16
N ALA A 135 -5.47 -0.53 7.88
CA ALA A 135 -4.28 0.04 7.26
C ALA A 135 -3.64 1.08 8.18
N ARG A 136 -2.31 1.14 8.11
CA ARG A 136 -1.51 2.21 8.69
C ARG A 136 -0.74 2.88 7.59
N ARG A 137 -0.78 4.22 7.53
CA ARG A 137 0.04 5.02 6.63
C ARG A 137 1.00 5.92 7.37
N VAL A 138 2.23 6.03 6.87
CA VAL A 138 3.29 6.83 7.48
C VAL A 138 4.36 7.18 6.45
N HIS A 139 4.98 8.37 6.56
CA HIS A 139 6.16 8.72 5.78
C HIS A 139 7.37 7.89 6.23
N PHE A 140 8.22 7.49 5.28
CA PHE A 140 9.32 6.56 5.54
C PHE A 140 10.27 7.00 6.66
N HIS A 141 10.76 8.25 6.65
CA HIS A 141 11.68 8.72 7.69
C HIS A 141 11.07 8.66 9.09
N ARG A 142 9.80 9.04 9.23
CA ARG A 142 9.07 8.93 10.50
C ARG A 142 8.93 7.47 10.94
N PHE A 143 8.65 6.57 10.00
CA PHE A 143 8.59 5.15 10.28
C PHE A 143 9.92 4.60 10.82
N MET A 144 11.04 4.95 10.18
CA MET A 144 12.36 4.51 10.65
C MET A 144 12.71 5.06 12.02
N HIS A 145 12.39 6.33 12.30
CA HIS A 145 12.56 6.90 13.65
C HIS A 145 11.80 6.11 14.72
N GLU A 146 10.56 5.72 14.45
CA GLU A 146 9.76 4.92 15.39
C GLU A 146 10.31 3.51 15.57
N VAL A 147 10.75 2.86 14.48
CA VAL A 147 11.37 1.53 14.53
C VAL A 147 12.63 1.58 15.39
N HIS A 148 13.51 2.56 15.15
CA HIS A 148 14.73 2.74 15.93
C HIS A 148 14.46 3.05 17.41
N ALA A 149 13.43 3.86 17.70
CA ALA A 149 13.01 4.13 19.07
C ALA A 149 12.54 2.85 19.78
N GLN A 150 11.73 2.01 19.12
CA GLN A 150 11.29 0.73 19.66
C GLN A 150 12.47 -0.22 19.90
N LEU A 151 13.39 -0.33 18.93
CA LEU A 151 14.57 -1.17 19.06
C LEU A 151 15.46 -0.75 20.24
N LYS A 152 15.62 0.55 20.47
CA LYS A 152 16.36 1.07 21.64
C LYS A 152 15.71 0.69 22.98
N GLY A 153 14.38 0.55 23.02
CA GLY A 153 13.65 0.09 24.20
C GLY A 153 13.74 -1.41 24.46
N ILE A 154 13.98 -2.22 23.42
CA ILE A 154 14.06 -3.69 23.49
C ILE A 154 15.52 -4.15 23.70
N ARG A 155 16.20 -3.60 24.72
CA ARG A 155 17.58 -4.02 25.04
C ARG A 155 17.58 -5.45 25.60
N ARG A 156 18.54 -6.27 25.14
CA ARG A 156 18.89 -7.63 25.66
C ARG A 156 17.95 -8.80 25.31
N GLN A 157 17.04 -8.67 24.35
CA GLN A 157 16.20 -9.79 23.91
C GLN A 157 16.71 -10.42 22.60
N ARG A 158 16.46 -11.73 22.43
CA ARG A 158 16.73 -12.42 21.16
C ARG A 158 15.76 -11.89 20.09
N SER A 159 16.30 -11.45 18.95
CA SER A 159 15.57 -10.96 17.78
C SER A 159 14.63 -9.74 17.99
N PRO A 160 15.15 -8.55 18.35
CA PRO A 160 14.34 -7.34 18.58
C PRO A 160 13.42 -6.95 17.42
N LEU A 161 13.89 -7.12 16.17
CA LEU A 161 13.10 -6.82 14.97
C LEU A 161 11.87 -7.71 14.80
N GLU A 162 11.91 -8.97 15.26
CA GLU A 162 10.75 -9.86 15.22
C GLU A 162 9.63 -9.38 16.16
N GLN A 163 9.99 -8.72 17.26
CA GLN A 163 9.03 -8.14 18.19
C GLN A 163 8.39 -6.88 17.62
N VAL A 164 9.20 -6.00 17.02
CA VAL A 164 8.70 -4.82 16.30
C VAL A 164 7.76 -5.25 15.17
N ALA A 165 8.15 -6.25 14.37
CA ALA A 165 7.29 -6.82 13.32
C ALA A 165 5.98 -7.38 13.91
N GLY A 166 6.05 -8.08 15.04
CA GLY A 166 4.87 -8.60 15.74
C GLY A 166 3.93 -7.50 16.24
N ALA A 167 4.48 -6.43 16.82
CA ALA A 167 3.70 -5.28 17.28
C ALA A 167 3.00 -4.58 16.11
N LEU A 168 3.73 -4.29 15.03
CA LEU A 168 3.20 -3.68 13.82
C LEU A 168 2.14 -4.55 13.14
N ALA A 169 2.34 -5.87 13.06
CA ALA A 169 1.38 -6.80 12.45
C ALA A 169 0.07 -6.95 13.24
N ARG A 170 0.11 -6.72 14.57
CA ARG A 170 -1.09 -6.62 15.39
C ARG A 170 -1.85 -5.32 15.15
N ALA A 171 -1.11 -4.23 14.94
CA ALA A 171 -1.68 -2.89 14.73
C ALA A 171 -2.24 -2.67 13.31
N ALA A 172 -1.69 -3.32 12.28
CA ALA A 172 -2.12 -3.12 10.90
C ALA A 172 -2.03 -4.40 10.05
N ARG A 173 -2.99 -4.57 9.13
CA ARG A 173 -2.95 -5.59 8.06
C ARG A 173 -2.22 -5.08 6.82
N VAL A 174 -2.30 -3.77 6.58
CA VAL A 174 -1.65 -3.09 5.45
C VAL A 174 -0.75 -1.97 5.99
N LEU A 175 0.51 -1.96 5.58
CA LEU A 175 1.43 -0.86 5.89
C LEU A 175 1.71 -0.08 4.60
N CYS A 176 1.22 1.16 4.56
CA CYS A 176 1.43 2.11 3.49
C CYS A 176 2.59 3.05 3.86
N LEU A 177 3.70 2.95 3.13
CA LEU A 177 4.86 3.81 3.30
C LEU A 177 4.90 4.86 2.20
N ASP A 178 4.80 6.13 2.59
CA ASP A 178 5.00 7.23 1.64
C ASP A 178 6.47 7.60 1.57
N GLU A 179 6.93 7.97 0.36
CA GLU A 179 8.26 8.52 0.10
C GLU A 179 9.40 7.61 0.59
N LEU A 180 9.31 6.32 0.25
CA LEU A 180 10.31 5.33 0.58
C LEU A 180 11.63 5.63 -0.15
N TYR A 181 12.64 6.02 0.61
CA TYR A 181 14.00 6.28 0.14
C TYR A 181 15.00 5.94 1.25
N VAL A 182 15.97 5.08 0.96
CA VAL A 182 16.96 4.61 1.94
C VAL A 182 18.31 5.20 1.60
N ALA A 183 18.84 6.04 2.48
CA ALA A 183 20.13 6.72 2.27
C ALA A 183 21.32 5.98 2.92
N ASP A 184 21.08 5.12 3.91
CA ASP A 184 22.12 4.49 4.73
C ASP A 184 21.98 2.95 4.74
N ILE A 185 23.13 2.26 4.74
CA ILE A 185 23.19 0.79 4.70
C ILE A 185 22.61 0.12 5.95
N ALA A 186 22.76 0.74 7.13
CA ALA A 186 22.21 0.18 8.37
C ALA A 186 20.67 0.24 8.38
N ASP A 187 20.10 1.31 7.83
CA ASP A 187 18.66 1.42 7.61
C ASP A 187 18.18 0.39 6.59
N ALA A 188 18.95 0.14 5.51
CA ALA A 188 18.63 -0.88 4.52
C ALA A 188 18.58 -2.29 5.13
N MET A 189 19.58 -2.67 5.93
CA MET A 189 19.63 -3.96 6.62
C MET A 189 18.47 -4.13 7.59
N THR A 190 18.17 -3.09 8.38
CA THR A 190 17.06 -3.06 9.33
C THR A 190 15.72 -3.24 8.61
N LEU A 191 15.53 -2.51 7.51
CA LEU A 191 14.30 -2.53 6.74
C LEU A 191 14.04 -3.88 6.08
N GLY A 192 15.07 -4.50 5.48
CA GLY A 192 14.96 -5.81 4.86
C GLY A 192 14.48 -6.87 5.86
N ALA A 193 15.13 -6.96 7.02
CA ALA A 193 14.75 -7.89 8.07
C ALA A 193 13.34 -7.61 8.65
N LEU A 194 12.98 -6.33 8.82
CA LEU A 194 11.67 -5.94 9.32
C LEU A 194 10.55 -6.30 8.33
N PHE A 195 10.71 -5.96 7.05
CA PHE A 195 9.73 -6.28 6.00
C PHE A 195 9.55 -7.78 5.84
N ASP A 196 10.63 -8.54 5.92
CA ASP A 196 10.59 -10.00 5.94
C ASP A 196 9.72 -10.53 7.09
N GLY A 197 9.93 -10.01 8.30
CA GLY A 197 9.14 -10.33 9.48
C GLY A 197 7.66 -9.94 9.36
N LEU A 198 7.36 -8.79 8.74
CA LEU A 198 6.00 -8.31 8.50
C LEU A 198 5.27 -9.19 7.47
N CYS A 199 5.92 -9.50 6.34
CA CYS A 199 5.33 -10.36 5.30
C CYS A 199 5.05 -11.78 5.82
N ARG A 200 5.95 -12.36 6.63
CA ARG A 200 5.71 -13.67 7.29
C ARG A 200 4.48 -13.67 8.19
N ARG A 201 4.08 -12.50 8.71
CA ARG A 201 2.89 -12.30 9.55
C ARG A 201 1.65 -11.90 8.74
N GLY A 202 1.73 -11.97 7.40
CA GLY A 202 0.64 -11.63 6.50
C GLY A 202 0.34 -10.13 6.41
N VAL A 203 1.28 -9.27 6.79
CA VAL A 203 1.16 -7.82 6.55
C VAL A 203 1.46 -7.56 5.08
N THR A 204 0.54 -6.86 4.42
CA THR A 204 0.72 -6.39 3.06
C THR A 204 1.39 -5.04 3.07
N LEU A 205 2.45 -4.88 2.29
CA LEU A 205 3.17 -3.62 2.19
C LEU A 205 2.73 -2.87 0.91
N VAL A 206 2.58 -1.56 0.99
CA VAL A 206 2.37 -0.67 -0.17
C VAL A 206 3.31 0.51 -0.02
N ALA A 207 4.06 0.87 -1.05
CA ALA A 207 5.05 1.95 -0.96
C ALA A 207 4.99 2.90 -2.15
N THR A 208 5.29 4.18 -1.93
CA THR A 208 5.59 5.16 -2.99
C THR A 208 7.07 5.52 -2.95
N SER A 209 7.70 5.79 -4.11
CA SER A 209 9.07 6.30 -4.18
C SER A 209 9.32 7.15 -5.43
N ASN A 210 10.33 8.01 -5.38
CA ASN A 210 10.83 8.71 -6.57
C ASN A 210 11.90 7.91 -7.31
N VAL A 211 12.44 6.85 -6.69
CA VAL A 211 13.48 5.99 -7.28
C VAL A 211 12.88 4.63 -7.64
N PRO A 212 13.35 3.98 -8.73
CA PRO A 212 12.95 2.62 -9.03
C PRO A 212 13.53 1.63 -7.99
N PRO A 213 12.92 0.43 -7.81
CA PRO A 213 13.37 -0.54 -6.81
C PRO A 213 14.84 -0.93 -6.89
N ALA A 214 15.39 -0.99 -8.11
CA ALA A 214 16.80 -1.34 -8.34
C ALA A 214 17.78 -0.27 -7.83
N GLU A 215 17.30 0.96 -7.63
CA GLU A 215 18.10 2.11 -7.19
C GLU A 215 17.84 2.47 -5.74
N LEU A 216 16.86 1.82 -5.09
CA LEU A 216 16.45 2.13 -3.72
C LEU A 216 17.58 1.97 -2.69
N TYR A 217 18.61 1.18 -3.00
CA TYR A 217 19.74 0.88 -2.13
C TYR A 217 21.10 1.22 -2.77
N ARG A 218 21.13 1.99 -3.88
CA ARG A 218 22.36 2.19 -4.68
C ARG A 218 23.51 2.85 -3.90
N ASP A 219 23.19 3.76 -2.98
CA ASP A 219 24.19 4.47 -2.17
C ASP A 219 24.46 3.79 -0.81
N GLY A 220 23.85 2.63 -0.58
CA GLY A 220 23.97 1.82 0.64
C GLY A 220 24.43 0.39 0.38
N LEU A 221 25.10 0.12 -0.76
CA LEU A 221 25.75 -1.15 -1.11
C LEU A 221 27.15 -0.90 -1.68
#